data_AF-A0A726ZNU7-F1
#
_entry.id   AF-A0A726ZNU7-F1
#
_cell.length_a   1.000
_cell.length_b   1.000
_cell.length_c   1.000
_cell.angle_alpha   90.00
_cell.angle_beta   90.00
_cell.angle_gamma   90.00
#
_symmetry.space_group_name_H-M   'P 1'
#
loop_
_entity.id
_entity.type
_entity.pdbx_description
1 polymer ?
#
loop_
_entity_poly.entity_id
_entity_poly.type
_entity_poly.pdbx_seq_one_letter_code
_entity_poly.pdbx_strand_id
1 'polypeptide(L)'
;MNGIDDIQANIERERYKLISEVERFEKLKVTYEQLVEKAKTDPKIASQLKEFEVLHGEILLQDMVNIADQIRRAKEQYQSLKRMVAIANTSSVNMQPQKIDGNATPERKEALKPKLYKSFM
;
A
#
# COMPACT_ATOMS: atom_id res chain seq x y z
N MET A 1 -10.74 -8.82 10.16
CA MET A 1 -9.27 -8.70 10.10
C MET A 1 -8.89 -8.59 8.64
N ASN A 2 -8.19 -7.54 8.22
CA ASN A 2 -7.64 -7.47 6.85
C ASN A 2 -6.53 -8.51 6.73
N GLY A 3 -6.60 -9.34 5.70
CA GLY A 3 -5.61 -10.40 5.46
C GLY A 3 -4.25 -9.82 5.06
N ILE A 4 -3.23 -10.69 5.05
CA ILE A 4 -1.89 -10.35 4.52
C ILE A 4 -1.99 -9.83 3.08
N ASP A 5 -2.84 -10.44 2.26
CA ASP A 5 -3.06 -10.08 0.86
C ASP A 5 -3.66 -8.67 0.70
N ASP A 6 -4.60 -8.28 1.56
CA ASP A 6 -5.20 -6.94 1.55
C ASP A 6 -4.18 -5.85 1.88
N ILE A 7 -3.29 -6.14 2.84
CA ILE A 7 -2.21 -5.21 3.22
C ILE A 7 -1.22 -5.08 2.06
N GLN A 8 -0.86 -6.18 1.41
CA GLN A 8 0.04 -6.16 0.25
C GLN A 8 -0.56 -5.40 -0.94
N ALA A 9 -1.83 -5.64 -1.27
CA ALA A 9 -2.52 -4.94 -2.36
C ALA A 9 -2.62 -3.42 -2.11
N ASN A 10 -2.84 -3.01 -0.86
CA ASN A 10 -2.84 -1.58 -0.50
C ASN A 10 -1.45 -0.95 -0.62
N ILE A 11 -0.39 -1.63 -0.18
CA ILE A 11 0.98 -1.13 -0.33
C ILE A 11 1.31 -0.92 -1.81
N GLU A 12 0.96 -1.88 -2.67
CA GLU A 12 1.23 -1.78 -4.10
C GLU A 12 0.44 -0.64 -4.76
N ARG A 13 -0.82 -0.46 -4.38
CA ARG A 13 -1.64 0.66 -4.86
C ARG A 13 -1.04 2.01 -4.47
N GLU A 14 -0.64 2.18 -3.22
CA GLU A 14 -0.02 3.43 -2.75
C GLU A 14 1.34 3.66 -3.42
N ARG A 15 2.10 2.60 -3.70
CA ARG A 15 3.35 2.69 -4.48
C ARG A 15 3.10 3.26 -5.88
N TYR A 16 2.12 2.76 -6.61
CA TYR A 16 1.81 3.27 -7.96
C TYR A 16 1.38 4.74 -7.95
N LYS A 17 0.56 5.15 -6.97
CA LYS A 17 0.17 6.56 -6.80
C LYS A 17 1.40 7.45 -6.59
N LEU A 18 2.31 7.05 -5.71
CA LEU A 18 3.53 7.82 -5.43
C LEU A 18 4.42 7.97 -6.67
N ILE A 19 4.54 6.92 -7.50
CA ILE A 19 5.30 7.00 -8.77
C ILE A 19 4.69 8.06 -9.69
N SER A 20 3.38 8.05 -9.87
CA SER A 20 2.69 9.04 -10.72
C SER A 20 2.81 10.47 -10.19
N GLU A 21 2.79 10.67 -8.87
CA GLU A 21 3.01 12.01 -8.28
C GLU A 21 4.43 12.52 -8.52
N VAL A 22 5.44 11.65 -8.41
CA VAL A 22 6.84 12.01 -8.71
C VAL A 22 7.00 12.42 -10.17
N GLU A 23 6.39 11.69 -11.11
CA GLU A 23 6.41 12.06 -12.54
C GLU A 23 5.74 13.41 -12.80
N ARG A 24 4.64 13.71 -12.09
CA ARG A 24 3.96 15.00 -12.19
C ARG A 24 4.85 16.14 -11.68
N PHE A 25 5.54 15.95 -10.56
CA PHE A 25 6.46 16.96 -10.02
C PHE A 25 7.65 17.23 -10.93
N GLU A 26 8.20 16.20 -11.57
CA GLU A 26 9.31 16.41 -12.51
C GLU A 26 8.86 17.26 -13.71
N LYS A 27 7.64 17.06 -14.23
CA LYS A 27 7.07 17.91 -15.29
C LYS A 27 6.88 19.36 -14.85
N LEU A 28 6.38 19.57 -13.62
CA LEU A 28 6.20 20.92 -13.06
C LEU A 28 7.55 21.62 -12.88
N LYS A 29 8.56 20.91 -12.38
CA LYS A 29 9.93 21.42 -12.24
C LYS A 29 10.52 21.84 -13.59
N VAL A 30 10.42 20.99 -14.62
CA VAL A 30 10.91 21.32 -15.97
C VAL A 30 10.20 22.56 -16.52
N THR A 31 8.89 22.68 -16.30
CA THR A 31 8.11 23.85 -16.74
C THR A 31 8.57 25.11 -16.02
N TYR A 32 8.76 25.03 -14.71
CA TYR A 32 9.25 26.13 -13.88
C TYR A 32 10.66 26.59 -14.33
N GLU A 33 11.60 25.66 -14.50
CA GLU A 33 12.96 25.97 -14.96
C GLU A 33 12.96 26.67 -16.32
N GLN A 34 12.11 26.23 -17.26
CA GLN A 34 11.97 26.89 -18.57
C GLN A 34 11.40 28.31 -18.46
N LEU A 35 10.41 28.52 -17.58
CA LEU A 35 9.84 29.84 -17.33
C LEU A 35 10.86 30.78 -16.69
N VAL A 36 11.64 30.29 -15.72
CA VAL A 36 12.71 31.07 -15.06
C VAL A 36 13.76 31.54 -16.06
N GLU A 37 14.25 30.65 -16.93
CA GLU A 37 15.26 31.05 -17.93
C GLU A 37 14.72 32.09 -18.92
N LYS A 38 13.49 31.90 -19.41
CA LYS A 38 12.87 32.82 -20.39
C LYS A 38 12.45 34.16 -19.77
N ALA A 39 12.05 34.17 -18.50
CA ALA A 39 11.64 35.37 -17.77
C ALA A 39 12.78 36.38 -17.60
N LYS A 40 14.05 35.95 -17.65
CA LYS A 40 15.22 36.84 -17.59
C LYS A 40 15.28 37.84 -18.74
N THR A 41 14.71 37.47 -19.89
CA THR A 41 14.80 38.23 -21.13
C THR A 41 13.45 38.74 -21.64
N ASP A 42 12.34 38.16 -21.18
CA ASP A 42 10.98 38.52 -21.60
C ASP A 42 10.08 38.88 -20.39
N PRO A 43 9.71 40.17 -20.23
CA PRO A 43 8.81 40.62 -19.16
C PRO A 43 7.43 39.96 -19.17
N LYS A 44 6.93 39.53 -20.34
CA LYS A 44 5.64 38.83 -20.43
C LYS A 44 5.74 37.43 -19.81
N ILE A 45 6.87 36.75 -20.02
CA ILE A 45 7.13 35.45 -19.41
C ILE A 45 7.37 35.59 -17.90
N ALA A 46 7.96 36.70 -17.44
CA ALA A 46 8.08 36.98 -16.01
C ALA A 46 6.71 37.06 -15.30
N SER A 47 5.70 37.65 -15.94
CA SER A 47 4.32 37.62 -15.43
C SER A 47 3.73 36.21 -15.40
N GLN A 48 3.98 35.40 -16.43
CA GLN A 48 3.54 34.00 -16.47
C GLN A 48 4.20 33.14 -15.40
N LEU A 49 5.50 33.36 -15.12
CA LEU A 49 6.21 32.69 -14.02
C LEU A 49 5.55 33.01 -12.68
N LYS A 50 5.19 34.28 -12.45
CA LYS A 50 4.50 34.69 -11.22
C LYS A 50 3.12 34.05 -11.07
N GLU A 51 2.35 33.97 -12.16
CA GLU A 51 1.07 33.26 -12.18
C GLU A 51 1.26 31.76 -11.90
N PHE A 52 2.28 31.15 -12.49
CA PHE A 52 2.63 29.75 -12.25
C PHE A 52 2.99 29.50 -10.78
N GLU A 53 3.80 30.36 -10.16
CA GLU A 53 4.16 30.26 -8.74
C GLU A 53 2.93 30.39 -7.82
N VAL A 54 2.02 31.32 -8.12
CA VAL A 54 0.78 31.48 -7.34
C VAL A 54 -0.14 30.28 -7.50
N LEU A 55 -0.33 29.79 -8.72
CA LEU A 55 -1.23 28.68 -9.00
C LEU A 55 -0.69 27.35 -8.49
N HIS A 56 0.61 27.10 -8.66
CA HIS A 56 1.20 25.79 -8.40
C HIS A 56 2.04 25.73 -7.14
N GLY A 57 2.50 26.85 -6.59
CA GLY A 57 3.37 26.87 -5.40
C GLY A 57 2.67 26.37 -4.15
N GLU A 58 1.50 26.92 -3.82
CA GLU A 58 0.71 26.47 -2.65
C GLU A 58 0.20 25.03 -2.83
N ILE A 59 -0.24 24.69 -4.05
CA ILE A 59 -0.70 23.34 -4.39
C ILE A 59 0.43 22.33 -4.24
N LEU A 60 1.63 22.64 -4.75
CA LEU A 60 2.81 21.78 -4.66
C LEU A 60 3.18 21.49 -3.19
N LEU A 61 3.17 22.51 -2.34
CA LEU A 61 3.45 22.35 -0.91
C LEU A 61 2.40 21.46 -0.23
N GLN A 62 1.12 21.66 -0.53
CA GLN A 62 0.05 20.83 0.01
C GLN A 62 0.15 19.38 -0.48
N ASP A 63 0.48 19.17 -1.76
CA ASP A 63 0.68 17.85 -2.34
C ASP A 63 1.87 17.12 -1.68
N MET A 64 2.98 17.84 -1.42
CA MET A 64 4.13 17.29 -0.71
C MET A 64 3.78 16.83 0.71
N VAL A 65 2.96 17.60 1.44
CA VAL A 65 2.46 17.20 2.77
C VAL A 65 1.60 15.94 2.66
N ASN A 66 0.69 15.89 1.70
CA ASN A 66 -0.18 14.73 1.48
C ASN A 66 0.62 13.46 1.16
N ILE A 67 1.65 13.59 0.32
CA ILE A 67 2.56 12.49 -0.06
C ILE A 67 3.38 12.03 1.13
N ALA A 68 3.91 12.95 1.95
CA ALA A 68 4.64 12.59 3.17
C ALA A 68 3.75 11.76 4.12
N ASP A 69 2.48 12.13 4.24
CA ASP A 69 1.51 11.37 5.02
C ASP A 69 1.18 10.00 4.43
N GLN A 70 1.07 9.89 3.11
CA GLN A 70 0.90 8.59 2.43
C GLN A 70 2.10 7.67 2.69
N ILE A 71 3.32 8.20 2.57
CA ILE A 71 4.56 7.45 2.86
C ILE A 71 4.60 6.99 4.32
N ARG A 72 4.21 7.85 5.26
CA ARG A 72 4.12 7.50 6.68
C ARG A 72 3.15 6.35 6.91
N ARG A 73 1.94 6.40 6.33
CA ARG A 73 0.95 5.33 6.44
C ARG A 73 1.45 4.02 5.81
N ALA A 74 2.07 4.08 4.63
CA ALA A 74 2.65 2.91 3.98
C ALA A 74 3.74 2.26 4.84
N LYS A 75 4.59 3.06 5.50
CA LYS A 75 5.60 2.57 6.46
C LYS A 75 4.96 1.84 7.64
N GLU A 76 3.90 2.39 8.23
CA GLU A 76 3.18 1.77 9.34
C GLU A 76 2.56 0.43 8.93
N GLN A 77 1.94 0.36 7.76
CA GLN A 77 1.38 -0.87 7.19
C GLN A 77 2.46 -1.93 6.95
N TYR A 78 3.60 -1.54 6.37
CA TYR A 78 4.73 -2.43 6.17
C TYR A 78 5.28 -3.00 7.49
N GLN A 79 5.41 -2.18 8.53
CA GLN A 79 5.82 -2.66 9.85
C GLN A 79 4.80 -3.63 10.47
N SER A 80 3.50 -3.39 10.24
CA SER A 80 2.44 -4.31 10.68
C SER A 80 2.53 -5.66 9.97
N LEU A 81 2.72 -5.64 8.65
CA LEU A 81 2.92 -6.85 7.84
C LEU A 81 4.13 -7.66 8.34
N LYS A 82 5.26 -6.98 8.59
CA LYS A 82 6.47 -7.62 9.13
C LYS A 82 6.21 -8.33 10.46
N ARG A 83 5.42 -7.74 11.36
CA ARG A 83 5.02 -8.38 12.63
C ARG A 83 4.13 -9.60 12.41
N MET A 84 3.14 -9.51 11.52
CA MET A 84 2.23 -10.63 11.23
C MET A 84 2.97 -11.84 10.65
N VAL A 85 3.91 -11.59 9.71
CA VAL A 85 4.75 -12.65 9.14
C VAL A 85 5.64 -13.29 10.20
N ALA A 86 6.25 -12.49 11.08
CA ALA A 86 7.06 -13.01 12.18
C ALA A 86 6.25 -13.91 13.12
N ILE A 87 5.02 -13.50 13.47
CA ILE A 87 4.12 -14.30 14.32
C ILE A 87 3.75 -15.62 13.63
N ALA A 88 3.37 -15.58 12.34
CA ALA A 88 3.03 -16.78 11.58
C ALA A 88 4.19 -17.80 11.54
N ASN A 89 5.42 -17.31 11.40
CA ASN A 89 6.62 -18.15 11.43
C ASN A 89 6.90 -18.74 12.82
N THR A 90 6.67 -17.99 13.91
CA THR A 90 6.87 -18.51 15.28
C THR A 90 5.78 -19.49 15.73
N SER A 91 4.53 -19.30 15.30
CA SER A 91 3.41 -20.20 15.64
C SER A 91 3.51 -21.57 14.96
N SER A 92 4.27 -21.66 13.86
CA SER A 92 4.46 -22.91 13.09
C SER A 92 5.61 -23.78 13.63
N VAL A 93 6.48 -23.24 14.50
CA VAL A 93 7.66 -23.95 15.04
C VAL A 93 7.42 -24.53 16.44
N ASN A 94 6.28 -24.23 17.07
CA ASN A 94 5.98 -24.65 18.45
C ASN A 94 4.73 -25.55 18.58
N MET A 95 4.46 -26.40 17.60
CA MET A 95 3.61 -27.58 17.81
C MET A 95 4.50 -28.79 18.13
N GLN A 96 5.13 -28.78 19.31
CA GLN A 96 5.49 -30.06 19.92
C GLN A 96 4.18 -30.80 20.22
N PRO A 97 4.01 -32.06 19.78
CA PRO A 97 2.86 -32.85 20.18
C PRO A 97 2.94 -33.02 21.70
N GLN A 98 2.05 -32.36 22.44
CA GLN A 98 1.79 -32.75 23.81
C GLN A 98 1.25 -34.18 23.75
N LYS A 99 2.06 -35.14 24.19
CA LYS A 99 1.57 -36.47 24.56
C LYS A 99 0.54 -36.26 25.66
N ILE A 100 -0.73 -36.37 25.30
CA ILE A 100 -1.81 -36.51 26.27
C ILE A 100 -1.78 -37.97 26.68
N ASP A 101 -1.06 -38.27 27.76
CA ASP A 101 -1.15 -39.56 28.42
C ASP A 101 -2.54 -39.68 29.08
N GLY A 102 -3.31 -40.68 28.65
CA GLY A 102 -4.24 -41.38 29.54
C GLY A 102 -5.73 -41.03 29.45
N ASN A 103 -6.44 -41.87 28.69
CA ASN A 103 -7.74 -42.49 29.01
C ASN A 103 -9.03 -41.63 29.10
N ALA A 104 -9.84 -41.68 28.04
CA ALA A 104 -11.29 -41.94 28.11
C ALA A 104 -11.87 -42.35 26.72
N THR A 105 -12.18 -43.65 26.63
CA THR A 105 -13.16 -44.42 25.81
C THR A 105 -13.73 -43.87 24.47
N PRO A 106 -13.80 -44.69 23.40
CA PRO A 106 -14.31 -44.27 22.10
C PRO A 106 -15.84 -44.32 22.01
N GLU A 107 -16.50 -43.18 21.78
CA GLU A 107 -17.87 -43.17 21.29
C GLU A 107 -17.93 -43.08 19.77
N ARG A 108 -18.42 -44.17 19.19
CA ARG A 108 -18.68 -44.41 17.78
C ARG A 108 -20.04 -43.79 17.41
N LYS A 109 -20.08 -42.76 16.55
CA LYS A 109 -21.27 -42.46 15.73
C LYS A 109 -20.88 -41.98 14.32
N GLU A 110 -21.03 -42.93 13.41
CA GLU A 110 -21.61 -42.82 12.06
C GLU A 110 -21.09 -41.74 11.09
N ALA A 111 -20.39 -42.24 10.07
CA ALA A 111 -20.11 -41.57 8.81
C ALA A 111 -21.40 -41.14 8.10
N LEU A 112 -21.66 -39.83 8.06
CA LEU A 112 -22.55 -39.23 7.08
C LEU A 112 -21.82 -39.16 5.74
N LYS A 113 -22.17 -40.09 4.85
CA LYS A 113 -21.74 -40.13 3.44
C LYS A 113 -22.11 -38.80 2.73
N PRO A 114 -21.22 -38.20 1.92
CA PRO A 114 -21.64 -37.16 0.99
C PRO A 114 -22.54 -37.76 -0.10
N LYS A 115 -23.70 -37.16 -0.34
CA LYS A 115 -24.57 -37.47 -1.48
C LYS A 115 -23.85 -37.01 -2.76
N LEU A 116 -23.61 -37.95 -3.67
CA LEU A 116 -23.18 -37.68 -5.04
C LEU A 116 -24.30 -36.91 -5.76
N TYR A 117 -24.01 -35.67 -6.18
CA TYR A 117 -24.87 -34.95 -7.11
C TYR A 117 -24.72 -35.61 -8.49
N LYS A 118 -25.83 -36.14 -9.02
CA LYS A 118 -25.89 -36.60 -10.42
C LYS A 118 -25.87 -35.37 -11.33
N SER A 119 -24.88 -35.34 -12.21
CA SER A 119 -24.92 -34.61 -13.46
C SER A 119 -26.08 -35.17 -14.30
N PHE A 120 -26.96 -34.31 -14.80
CA PHE A 120 -27.80 -34.63 -15.95
C PHE A 120 -27.42 -33.69 -17.09
N MET A 121 -27.35 -34.30 -18.27
CA MET A 121 -27.05 -33.71 -19.58
C MET A 121 -27.94 -32.52 -19.92
#